data_AF-A0A7Y2EM95-F1
#
_entry.id   AF-A0A7Y2EM95-F1
#
_cell.length_a   1.000
_cell.length_b   1.000
_cell.length_c   1.000
_cell.angle_alpha   90.00
_cell.angle_beta   90.00
_cell.angle_gamma   90.00
#
_symmetry.space_group_name_H-M   'P 1'
#
loop_
_entity.id
_entity.type
_entity.pdbx_description
1 polymer ?
#
loop_
_entity_poly.entity_id
_entity_poly.type
_entity_poly.pdbx_seq_one_letter_code
_entity_poly.pdbx_strand_id
1 'polypeptide(L)'
;MRGAILLLALVYLVLLALVAGAVVQSATLQLRMAGNEHFAAQATAHARAVATEISGHVLNFDPAVPVGAARCVAVDPARACASGGLVALPAALAAAVLDYRVVRRAPVVLTTVPLVGAELSAPGAPFALYEVHVRAGAANASAQVVRGVLLGLPVAGDPAEPAAAHAGELYGVYWRFPATDPL
;
A
#
# COMPACT_ATOMS: atom_id res chain seq x y z
N MET A 1 64.94 7.84 27.90
CA MET A 1 64.31 7.89 26.56
C MET A 1 63.37 6.71 26.26
N ARG A 2 63.67 5.46 26.66
CA ARG A 2 62.80 4.28 26.40
C ARG A 2 61.39 4.34 27.03
N GLY A 3 61.24 4.93 28.22
CA GLY A 3 59.92 5.07 28.88
C GLY A 3 58.96 6.05 28.19
N ALA A 4 59.48 7.11 27.58
CA ALA A 4 58.67 8.09 26.84
C ALA A 4 58.08 7.48 25.55
N ILE A 5 58.83 6.60 24.89
CA ILE A 5 58.38 5.90 23.67
C ILE A 5 57.23 4.94 23.99
N LEU A 6 57.30 4.24 25.13
CA LEU A 6 56.21 3.35 25.57
C LEU A 6 54.93 4.12 25.93
N LEU A 7 55.05 5.28 26.58
CA LEU A 7 53.90 6.13 26.88
C LEU A 7 53.24 6.65 25.60
N LEU A 8 54.05 7.08 24.62
CA LEU A 8 53.55 7.56 23.33
C LEU A 8 52.84 6.45 22.54
N ALA A 9 53.41 5.25 22.53
CA ALA A 9 52.79 4.08 21.90
C ALA A 9 51.46 3.70 22.59
N LEU A 10 51.40 3.78 23.92
CA LEU A 10 50.18 3.46 24.67
C LEU A 10 49.08 4.49 24.41
N VAL A 11 49.39 5.78 24.41
CA VAL A 11 48.44 6.84 24.05
C VAL A 11 47.94 6.64 22.61
N TYR A 12 48.84 6.33 21.67
CA TYR A 12 48.47 6.08 20.28
C TYR A 12 47.55 4.86 20.14
N LEU A 13 47.83 3.77 20.86
CA LEU A 13 46.98 2.58 20.88
C LEU A 13 45.60 2.87 21.48
N VAL A 14 45.51 3.67 22.54
CA VAL A 14 44.23 4.07 23.14
C VAL A 14 43.42 4.95 22.17
N LEU A 15 44.07 5.91 21.49
CA LEU A 15 43.42 6.74 20.48
C LEU A 15 42.92 5.90 19.30
N LEU A 16 43.72 4.94 18.81
CA LEU A 16 43.30 4.01 17.76
C LEU A 16 42.11 3.15 18.21
N ALA A 17 42.11 2.66 19.45
CA ALA A 17 41.00 1.88 19.99
C ALA A 17 39.70 2.69 20.07
N LEU A 18 39.77 3.96 20.47
CA LEU A 18 38.61 4.86 20.50
C LEU A 18 38.05 5.13 19.10
N VAL A 19 38.91 5.40 18.12
CA VAL A 19 38.50 5.61 16.72
C VAL A 19 37.89 4.34 16.15
N ALA A 20 38.52 3.18 16.35
CA ALA A 20 38.00 1.90 15.91
C ALA A 20 36.62 1.60 16.53
N GLY A 21 36.45 1.85 17.83
CA GLY A 21 35.17 1.68 18.52
C GLY A 21 34.06 2.57 17.94
N ALA A 22 34.36 3.84 17.67
CA ALA A 22 33.41 4.76 17.06
C ALA A 22 32.99 4.31 15.64
N VAL A 23 33.93 3.81 14.83
CA VAL A 23 33.65 3.28 13.49
C VAL A 23 32.76 2.03 13.53
N VAL A 24 33.00 1.12 14.48
CA VAL A 24 32.15 -0.07 14.63
C VAL A 24 30.72 0.31 15.04
N GLN A 25 30.58 1.28 15.95
CA GLN A 25 29.26 1.78 16.36
C GLN A 25 28.51 2.45 15.21
N SER A 26 29.18 3.30 14.42
CA SER A 26 28.56 3.95 13.27
C SER A 26 28.16 2.94 12.19
N ALA A 27 29.01 1.96 11.89
CA ALA A 27 28.70 0.88 10.96
C ALA A 27 27.48 0.06 11.42
N THR A 28 27.38 -0.24 12.72
CA THR A 28 26.24 -0.98 13.28
C THR A 28 24.93 -0.20 13.15
N LEU A 29 24.97 1.11 13.40
CA LEU A 29 23.79 1.98 13.24
C LEU A 29 23.38 2.07 11.77
N GLN A 30 24.33 2.24 10.85
CA GLN A 30 24.07 2.28 9.41
C GLN A 30 23.44 0.98 8.91
N LEU A 31 23.92 -0.18 9.36
CA LEU A 31 23.33 -1.48 9.02
C LEU A 31 21.88 -1.61 9.51
N ARG A 32 21.57 -1.11 10.71
CA ARG A 32 20.19 -1.12 11.24
C ARG A 32 19.27 -0.22 10.42
N MET A 33 19.72 0.96 10.03
CA MET A 33 18.93 1.87 9.18
C MET A 33 18.68 1.25 7.81
N ALA A 34 19.72 0.73 7.14
CA ALA A 34 19.59 0.05 5.85
C ALA A 34 18.67 -1.17 5.92
N GLY A 35 18.75 -1.97 6.99
CA GLY A 35 17.86 -3.10 7.23
C GLY A 35 16.40 -2.67 7.37
N ASN A 36 16.13 -1.64 8.16
CA ASN A 36 14.77 -1.11 8.35
C ASN A 36 14.18 -0.58 7.05
N GLU A 37 14.97 0.14 6.25
CA GLU A 37 14.55 0.63 4.93
C GLU A 37 14.22 -0.53 3.98
N HIS A 38 15.06 -1.58 3.97
CA HIS A 38 14.82 -2.77 3.15
C HIS A 38 13.49 -3.45 3.51
N PHE A 39 13.23 -3.69 4.81
CA PHE A 39 11.97 -4.30 5.25
C PHE A 39 10.75 -3.42 4.93
N ALA A 40 10.87 -2.10 5.10
CA ALA A 40 9.80 -1.17 4.73
C ALA A 40 9.50 -1.19 3.22
N ALA A 41 10.54 -1.21 2.39
CA ALA A 41 10.40 -1.31 0.94
C ALA A 41 9.77 -2.64 0.52
N GLN A 42 10.22 -3.76 1.11
CA GLN A 42 9.66 -5.09 0.85
C GLN A 42 8.18 -5.18 1.27
N ALA A 43 7.84 -4.71 2.47
CA ALA A 43 6.46 -4.68 2.95
C ALA A 43 5.56 -3.82 2.05
N THR A 44 6.07 -2.67 1.58
CA THR A 44 5.34 -1.79 0.65
C THR A 44 5.13 -2.45 -0.70
N ALA A 45 6.16 -3.10 -1.25
CA ALA A 45 6.07 -3.83 -2.51
C ALA A 45 5.03 -4.96 -2.40
N HIS A 46 5.03 -5.70 -1.30
CA HIS A 46 4.07 -6.76 -1.05
C HIS A 46 2.63 -6.22 -0.90
N ALA A 47 2.43 -5.15 -0.13
CA ALA A 47 1.13 -4.50 0.02
C ALA A 47 0.59 -3.99 -1.33
N ARG A 48 1.45 -3.44 -2.20
CA ARG A 48 1.08 -3.02 -3.57
C ARG A 48 0.69 -4.20 -4.45
N ALA A 49 1.41 -5.32 -4.36
CA ALA A 49 1.10 -6.53 -5.12
C ALA A 49 -0.29 -7.06 -4.74
N VAL A 50 -0.57 -7.15 -3.43
CA VAL A 50 -1.88 -7.57 -2.90
C VAL A 50 -2.99 -6.59 -3.31
N ALA A 51 -2.77 -5.28 -3.19
CA ALA A 51 -3.75 -4.29 -3.62
C ALA A 51 -4.04 -4.39 -5.13
N THR A 52 -3.03 -4.72 -5.94
CA THR A 52 -3.18 -4.93 -7.38
C THR A 52 -3.99 -6.18 -7.69
N GLU A 53 -3.71 -7.28 -7.00
CA GLU A 53 -4.45 -8.54 -7.13
C GLU A 53 -5.94 -8.35 -6.80
N ILE A 54 -6.24 -7.69 -5.68
CA ILE A 54 -7.62 -7.39 -5.28
C ILE A 54 -8.31 -6.49 -6.31
N SER A 55 -7.58 -5.51 -6.83
CA SER A 55 -8.09 -4.58 -7.85
C SER A 55 -8.25 -5.19 -9.24
N GLY A 56 -7.72 -6.39 -9.49
CA GLY A 56 -7.91 -7.12 -10.74
C GLY A 56 -9.25 -7.85 -10.84
N HIS A 57 -9.99 -7.96 -9.72
CA HIS A 57 -11.20 -8.77 -9.64
C HIS A 57 -12.45 -7.92 -9.41
N VAL A 58 -13.28 -7.77 -10.44
CA VAL A 58 -14.53 -6.98 -10.38
C VAL A 58 -15.48 -7.41 -9.26
N LEU A 59 -15.50 -8.70 -8.92
CA LEU A 59 -16.34 -9.26 -7.85
C LEU A 59 -16.04 -8.70 -6.45
N ASN A 60 -14.86 -8.10 -6.25
CA ASN A 60 -14.50 -7.44 -5.00
C ASN A 60 -15.21 -6.08 -4.82
N PHE A 61 -15.81 -5.54 -5.88
CA PHE A 61 -16.42 -4.23 -5.91
C PHE A 61 -17.93 -4.36 -6.11
N ASP A 62 -18.69 -4.20 -5.03
CA ASP A 62 -20.15 -4.29 -5.07
C ASP A 62 -20.78 -2.89 -5.01
N PRO A 63 -21.38 -2.39 -6.11
CA PRO A 63 -22.03 -1.09 -6.14
C PRO A 63 -23.28 -0.98 -5.27
N ALA A 64 -23.87 -2.11 -4.87
CA ALA A 64 -25.02 -2.13 -3.96
C ALA A 64 -24.63 -1.83 -2.50
N VAL A 65 -23.34 -1.98 -2.15
CA VAL A 65 -22.84 -1.69 -0.80
C VAL A 65 -22.91 -0.18 -0.53
N PRO A 66 -23.37 0.27 0.66
CA PRO A 66 -23.42 1.67 1.02
C PRO A 66 -22.05 2.35 0.98
N VAL A 67 -22.04 3.66 0.75
CA VAL A 67 -20.83 4.47 0.90
C VAL A 67 -20.34 4.41 2.35
N GLY A 68 -19.03 4.29 2.55
CA GLY A 68 -18.38 4.16 3.85
C GLY A 68 -18.32 2.73 4.38
N ALA A 69 -19.10 1.79 3.82
CA ALA A 69 -19.04 0.40 4.21
C ALA A 69 -17.80 -0.30 3.63
N ALA A 70 -17.17 -1.13 4.47
CA ALA A 70 -16.03 -1.94 4.07
C ALA A 70 -16.46 -3.38 3.78
N ARG A 71 -15.93 -3.93 2.69
CA ARG A 71 -15.98 -5.36 2.37
C ARG A 71 -14.66 -6.01 2.74
N CYS A 72 -14.74 -7.20 3.34
CA CYS A 72 -13.61 -7.97 3.85
C CYS A 72 -13.70 -9.44 3.41
N VAL A 73 -12.75 -10.27 3.80
CA VAL A 73 -12.77 -11.73 3.52
C VAL A 73 -13.97 -12.37 4.20
N ALA A 74 -14.11 -12.11 5.50
CA ALA A 74 -15.24 -12.49 6.32
C ALA A 74 -15.91 -11.25 6.89
N VAL A 75 -17.20 -11.36 7.22
CA VAL A 75 -17.92 -10.31 7.94
C VAL A 75 -17.34 -10.24 9.36
N ASP A 76 -16.91 -9.04 9.76
CA ASP A 76 -16.35 -8.77 11.09
C ASP A 76 -16.73 -7.36 11.56
N PRO A 77 -17.77 -7.22 12.39
CA PRO A 77 -18.22 -5.91 12.87
C PRO A 77 -17.17 -5.21 13.74
N ALA A 78 -16.27 -5.95 14.40
CA ALA A 78 -15.20 -5.35 15.21
C ALA A 78 -14.15 -4.61 14.37
N ARG A 79 -14.04 -4.96 13.07
CA ARG A 79 -13.14 -4.31 12.10
C ARG A 79 -13.86 -3.36 11.14
N ALA A 80 -15.13 -3.04 11.44
CA ALA A 80 -16.01 -2.28 10.55
C ALA A 80 -16.21 -2.92 9.16
N CYS A 81 -16.14 -4.27 9.09
CA CYS A 81 -16.42 -5.03 7.87
C CYS A 81 -17.92 -5.32 7.76
N ALA A 82 -18.62 -4.53 6.95
CA ALA A 82 -20.07 -4.63 6.75
C ALA A 82 -20.46 -5.85 5.89
N SER A 83 -19.58 -6.28 4.98
CA SER A 83 -19.81 -7.43 4.10
C SER A 83 -18.57 -8.29 3.93
N GLY A 84 -18.78 -9.57 3.58
CA GLY A 84 -17.73 -10.56 3.36
C GLY A 84 -17.53 -10.91 1.88
N GLY A 85 -16.71 -11.93 1.62
CA GLY A 85 -16.59 -12.53 0.30
C GLY A 85 -15.68 -11.76 -0.65
N LEU A 86 -14.64 -11.09 -0.15
CA LEU A 86 -13.48 -10.77 -0.98
C LEU A 86 -12.88 -12.06 -1.55
N VAL A 87 -12.41 -11.98 -2.79
CA VAL A 87 -11.67 -13.08 -3.44
C VAL A 87 -10.47 -13.47 -2.57
N ALA A 88 -10.26 -14.77 -2.43
CA ALA A 88 -9.13 -15.32 -1.69
C ALA A 88 -7.82 -15.00 -2.44
N LEU A 89 -6.83 -14.52 -1.70
CA LEU A 89 -5.52 -14.25 -2.28
C LEU A 89 -4.78 -15.56 -2.59
N PRO A 90 -3.97 -15.60 -3.66
CA PRO A 90 -3.01 -16.67 -3.88
C PRO A 90 -2.11 -16.86 -2.65
N ALA A 91 -1.75 -18.10 -2.32
CA ALA A 91 -0.96 -18.42 -1.12
C ALA A 91 0.33 -17.60 -0.99
N ALA A 92 1.00 -17.33 -2.12
CA ALA A 92 2.21 -16.52 -2.17
C ALA A 92 1.98 -15.06 -1.74
N LEU A 93 0.81 -14.51 -2.01
CA LEU A 93 0.41 -13.15 -1.60
C LEU A 93 -0.20 -13.13 -0.20
N ALA A 94 -0.88 -14.19 0.21
CA ALA A 94 -1.51 -14.26 1.53
C ALA A 94 -0.50 -14.34 2.69
N ALA A 95 0.70 -14.89 2.44
CA ALA A 95 1.66 -15.26 3.48
C ALA A 95 2.12 -14.12 4.41
N ALA A 96 2.15 -12.87 3.92
CA ALA A 96 2.56 -11.71 4.72
C ALA A 96 1.50 -10.59 4.72
N VAL A 97 0.23 -10.93 4.50
CA VAL A 97 -0.89 -9.99 4.62
C VAL A 97 -1.42 -10.00 6.04
N LEU A 98 -1.46 -8.82 6.66
CA LEU A 98 -1.97 -8.64 8.01
C LEU A 98 -3.46 -8.28 7.99
N ASP A 99 -3.85 -7.43 7.04
CA ASP A 99 -5.22 -6.97 6.89
C ASP A 99 -5.45 -6.44 5.47
N TYR A 100 -6.65 -6.65 4.93
CA TYR A 100 -7.06 -6.02 3.69
C TYR A 100 -8.58 -5.87 3.61
N ARG A 101 -9.02 -4.77 3.01
CA ARG A 101 -10.43 -4.43 2.85
C ARG A 101 -10.67 -3.48 1.69
N VAL A 102 -11.88 -3.48 1.17
CA VAL A 102 -12.33 -2.58 0.10
C VAL A 102 -13.41 -1.67 0.67
N VAL A 103 -13.20 -0.36 0.61
CA VAL A 103 -14.12 0.65 1.17
C VAL A 103 -14.70 1.47 0.04
N ARG A 104 -16.04 1.56 -0.04
CA ARG A 104 -16.69 2.46 -0.99
C ARG A 104 -16.63 3.91 -0.48
N ARG A 105 -16.19 4.86 -1.31
CA ARG A 105 -16.00 6.26 -0.87
C ARG A 105 -17.06 7.23 -1.40
N ALA A 106 -17.46 7.10 -2.66
CA ALA A 106 -18.52 7.94 -3.24
C ALA A 106 -18.97 7.39 -4.59
N PRO A 107 -20.22 7.65 -5.02
CA PRO A 107 -20.51 7.75 -6.45
C PRO A 107 -19.80 8.99 -7.01
N VAL A 108 -19.26 8.89 -8.24
CA VAL A 108 -18.61 10.01 -8.92
C VAL A 108 -19.05 10.00 -10.37
N VAL A 109 -19.57 11.13 -10.86
CA VAL A 109 -19.77 11.34 -12.30
C VAL A 109 -18.56 12.12 -12.76
N LEU A 110 -17.78 11.53 -13.67
CA LEU A 110 -16.57 12.14 -14.19
C LEU A 110 -16.74 12.46 -15.67
N THR A 111 -16.05 13.51 -16.12
CA THR A 111 -15.87 13.80 -17.54
C THR A 111 -14.59 13.17 -18.08
N THR A 112 -13.56 13.14 -17.23
CA THR A 112 -12.29 12.46 -17.46
C THR A 112 -11.95 11.59 -16.25
N VAL A 113 -11.45 10.39 -16.51
CA VAL A 113 -10.98 9.46 -15.49
C VAL A 113 -9.46 9.61 -15.38
N PRO A 114 -8.93 10.11 -14.25
CA PRO A 114 -7.50 10.18 -14.03
C PRO A 114 -6.98 8.78 -13.74
N LEU A 115 -6.26 8.18 -14.69
CA LEU A 115 -5.61 6.90 -14.52
C LEU A 115 -4.20 7.11 -13.98
N VAL A 116 -3.60 6.07 -13.40
CA VAL A 116 -2.18 6.11 -13.02
C VAL A 116 -1.32 6.28 -14.29
N GLY A 117 -0.86 7.50 -14.55
CA GLY A 117 0.00 7.84 -15.69
C GLY A 117 -0.73 8.11 -17.01
N ALA A 118 -2.05 8.21 -17.02
CA ALA A 118 -2.85 8.51 -18.21
C ALA A 118 -4.18 9.18 -17.85
N GLU A 119 -4.94 9.61 -18.86
CA GLU A 119 -6.32 10.06 -18.68
C GLU A 119 -7.21 9.37 -19.71
N LEU A 120 -8.41 8.98 -19.28
CA LEU A 120 -9.43 8.40 -20.15
C LEU A 120 -10.62 9.35 -20.24
N SER A 121 -10.99 9.74 -21.45
CA SER A 121 -12.23 10.49 -21.69
C SER A 121 -13.43 9.59 -21.44
N ALA A 122 -14.28 9.98 -20.49
CA ALA A 122 -15.49 9.23 -20.15
C ALA A 122 -16.66 10.20 -19.85
N PRO A 123 -17.03 11.07 -20.80
CA PRO A 123 -17.99 12.14 -20.56
C PRO A 123 -19.35 11.60 -20.12
N GLY A 124 -19.75 11.94 -18.88
CA GLY A 124 -21.06 11.57 -18.34
C GLY A 124 -21.16 10.12 -17.85
N ALA A 125 -20.07 9.36 -17.86
CA ALA A 125 -20.07 7.99 -17.36
C ALA A 125 -20.16 7.99 -15.81
N PRO A 126 -21.11 7.25 -15.22
CA PRO A 126 -21.21 7.12 -13.78
C PRO A 126 -20.19 6.10 -13.27
N PHE A 127 -19.45 6.47 -12.22
CA PHE A 127 -18.51 5.59 -11.55
C PHE A 127 -18.81 5.45 -10.07
N ALA A 128 -18.39 4.34 -9.47
CA ALA A 128 -18.27 4.19 -8.04
C ALA A 128 -16.79 4.17 -7.65
N LEU A 129 -16.39 5.06 -6.74
CA LEU A 129 -15.04 5.12 -6.19
C LEU A 129 -14.91 4.18 -5.00
N TYR A 130 -13.89 3.34 -5.05
CA TYR A 130 -13.45 2.46 -4.00
C TYR A 130 -12.01 2.73 -3.62
N GLU A 131 -11.69 2.40 -2.38
CA GLU A 131 -10.33 2.35 -1.88
C GLU A 131 -10.03 0.93 -1.41
N VAL A 132 -8.99 0.33 -1.98
CA VAL A 132 -8.45 -0.94 -1.52
C VAL A 132 -7.37 -0.62 -0.50
N HIS A 133 -7.65 -0.92 0.77
CA HIS A 133 -6.74 -0.75 1.89
C HIS A 133 -6.03 -2.07 2.14
N VAL A 134 -4.70 -2.07 2.12
CA VAL A 134 -3.89 -3.26 2.39
C VAL A 134 -2.82 -2.93 3.40
N ARG A 135 -2.67 -3.82 4.39
CA ARG A 135 -1.56 -3.82 5.34
C ARG A 135 -0.83 -5.15 5.24
N ALA A 136 0.48 -5.08 4.96
CA ALA A 136 1.31 -6.26 4.75
C ALA A 136 2.68 -6.11 5.41
N GLY A 137 3.34 -7.23 5.70
CA GLY A 137 4.62 -7.31 6.43
C GLY A 137 4.47 -8.04 7.76
N ALA A 138 5.38 -7.75 8.69
CA ALA A 138 5.36 -8.30 10.04
C ALA A 138 4.68 -7.33 11.03
N ALA A 139 4.25 -7.82 12.19
CA ALA A 139 3.56 -7.00 13.19
C ALA A 139 4.35 -5.73 13.61
N ASN A 140 5.68 -5.82 13.64
CA ASN A 140 6.62 -4.74 13.97
C ASN A 140 7.28 -4.08 12.74
N ALA A 141 7.02 -4.59 11.54
CA ALA A 141 7.59 -4.11 10.28
C ALA A 141 6.55 -4.26 9.16
N SER A 142 5.49 -3.46 9.24
CA SER A 142 4.37 -3.49 8.27
C SER A 142 4.29 -2.20 7.48
N ALA A 143 3.88 -2.30 6.22
CA ALA A 143 3.50 -1.17 5.40
C ALA A 143 1.99 -1.16 5.16
N GLN A 144 1.42 0.03 5.01
CA GLN A 144 0.05 0.22 4.59
C GLN A 144 0.02 0.96 3.26
N VAL A 145 -0.81 0.48 2.35
CA VAL A 145 -1.01 1.08 1.03
C VAL A 145 -2.51 1.17 0.77
N VAL A 146 -2.91 2.26 0.13
CA VAL A 146 -4.28 2.45 -0.36
C VAL A 146 -4.23 2.66 -1.87
N ARG A 147 -5.04 1.88 -2.60
CA ARG A 147 -5.25 2.05 -4.04
C ARG A 147 -6.67 2.55 -4.30
N GLY A 148 -6.79 3.69 -4.99
CA GLY A 148 -8.07 4.14 -5.51
C GLY A 148 -8.45 3.38 -6.76
N VAL A 149 -9.69 2.89 -6.82
CA VAL A 149 -10.25 2.16 -7.97
C VAL A 149 -11.63 2.72 -8.30
N LEU A 150 -11.87 3.03 -9.57
CA LEU A 150 -13.21 3.33 -10.08
C LEU A 150 -13.80 2.09 -10.73
N LEU A 151 -15.06 1.80 -10.43
CA LEU A 151 -15.89 0.84 -11.14
C LEU A 151 -16.88 1.62 -12.01
N GLY A 152 -16.89 1.37 -13.31
CA GLY A 152 -17.91 1.93 -14.20
C GLY A 152 -19.28 1.30 -13.91
N LEU A 153 -20.29 2.14 -13.73
CA LEU A 153 -21.65 1.71 -13.42
C LEU A 153 -22.47 1.61 -14.71
N PRO A 154 -23.41 0.65 -14.80
CA PRO A 154 -24.33 0.60 -15.93
C PRO A 154 -25.21 1.87 -15.94
N VAL A 155 -25.38 2.44 -17.13
CA VAL A 155 -26.33 3.54 -17.37
C VAL A 155 -27.67 2.93 -17.79
N ALA A 156 -28.77 3.44 -17.23
CA ALA A 156 -30.10 3.09 -17.72
C ALA A 156 -30.32 3.85 -19.04
N GLY A 157 -30.06 3.20 -20.18
CA GLY A 157 -30.08 3.85 -21.50
C GLY A 157 -29.72 2.92 -22.65
N ASP A 158 -29.57 3.48 -23.85
CA ASP A 158 -29.21 2.77 -25.07
C ASP A 158 -27.77 2.23 -24.97
N PRO A 159 -27.51 0.92 -25.19
CA PRO A 159 -26.15 0.35 -25.14
C PRO A 159 -25.17 0.97 -26.15
N ALA A 160 -25.66 1.75 -27.13
CA ALA A 160 -24.83 2.52 -28.05
C ALA A 160 -24.24 3.81 -27.44
N GLU A 161 -24.67 4.24 -26.25
CA GLU A 161 -24.10 5.41 -25.59
C GLU A 161 -22.64 5.17 -25.16
N PRO A 162 -21.74 6.14 -25.36
CA PRO A 162 -20.33 6.01 -24.97
C PRO A 162 -20.16 5.75 -23.46
N ALA A 163 -21.10 6.18 -22.63
CA ALA A 163 -21.11 5.90 -21.20
C ALA A 163 -21.34 4.42 -20.85
N ALA A 164 -22.05 3.66 -21.71
CA ALA A 164 -22.29 2.23 -21.53
C ALA A 164 -21.01 1.39 -21.76
N ALA A 165 -20.04 1.91 -22.53
CA ALA A 165 -18.78 1.22 -22.82
C ALA A 165 -17.91 0.96 -21.60
N HIS A 166 -18.10 1.71 -20.51
CA HIS A 166 -17.30 1.60 -19.28
C HIS A 166 -17.94 0.71 -18.21
N ALA A 167 -19.16 0.21 -18.44
CA ALA A 167 -19.91 -0.53 -17.44
C ALA A 167 -19.19 -1.84 -17.06
N GLY A 168 -18.90 -2.01 -15.76
CA GLY A 168 -18.20 -3.19 -15.24
C GLY A 168 -16.68 -3.15 -15.37
N GLU A 169 -16.11 -2.12 -16.00
CA GLU A 169 -14.66 -1.94 -16.08
C GLU A 169 -14.08 -1.34 -14.79
N LEU A 170 -12.86 -1.74 -14.46
CA LEU A 170 -12.11 -1.25 -13.30
C LEU A 170 -10.95 -0.36 -13.74
N TYR A 171 -10.83 0.80 -13.10
CA TYR A 171 -9.79 1.77 -13.39
C TYR A 171 -8.99 2.11 -12.13
N GLY A 172 -7.69 1.87 -12.14
CA GLY A 172 -6.80 2.31 -11.08
C GLY A 172 -6.52 3.81 -11.21
N VAL A 173 -6.87 4.58 -10.18
CA VAL A 173 -6.79 6.05 -10.26
C VAL A 173 -5.61 6.65 -9.50
N TYR A 174 -5.32 6.17 -8.29
CA TYR A 174 -4.25 6.72 -7.47
C TYR A 174 -3.70 5.72 -6.45
N TRP A 175 -2.55 6.05 -5.89
CA TRP A 175 -1.93 5.38 -4.75
C TRP A 175 -1.77 6.36 -3.59
N ARG A 176 -2.01 5.91 -2.36
CA ARG A 176 -1.66 6.63 -1.13
C ARG A 176 -0.88 5.72 -0.19
N PHE A 177 0.01 6.32 0.59
CA PHE A 177 0.83 5.66 1.59
C PHE A 177 0.55 6.35 2.93
N PRO A 178 -0.44 5.88 3.73
CA PRO A 178 -0.88 6.59 4.92
C PRO A 178 0.22 6.91 5.95
N ALA A 179 1.31 6.13 5.95
CA ALA A 179 2.48 6.38 6.79
C ALA A 179 3.32 7.60 6.34
N THR A 180 3.19 8.01 5.08
CA THR A 180 3.96 9.10 4.45
C THR A 180 3.06 10.30 4.09
N ASP A 181 1.77 10.05 3.87
CA ASP A 181 0.78 11.03 3.42
C ASP A 181 -0.45 10.98 4.35
N PRO A 182 -0.37 11.60 5.55
CA PRO A 182 -1.50 11.72 6.46
C PRO A 182 -2.42 12.86 5.98
N LEU A 183 -3.64 12.51 5.61
CA LEU A 183 -4.73 13.48 5.35
C LEU A 183 -5.17 14.17 6.64
#